data_AF-A0A7S3BGG7-F1
#
_entry.id   AF-A0A7S3BGG7-F1
#
_cell.length_a   1.000
_cell.length_b   1.000
_cell.length_c   1.000
_cell.angle_alpha   90.00
_cell.angle_beta   90.00
_cell.angle_gamma   90.00
#
_symmetry.space_group_name_H-M   'P 1'
#
loop_
_entity.id
_entity.type
_entity.pdbx_description
1 polymer ?
#
loop_
_entity_poly.entity_id
_entity_poly.type
_entity_poly.pdbx_seq_one_letter_code
_entity_poly.pdbx_strand_id
1 'polypeptide(L)'
;AASGRSEPYLTKLSALGEELWSGAVPLDGEHGAFEALAVDPTDGGLLVGGFMASSAADEFTFKSAGNTPDGTAVVLKFAAASLAGAAAPARADAVWERSWPKHVSVKALRAVPAAATGGAGAVALLWKEEEPSASLVRLGGEGETLWREAFAEQHEGTDVAVAADGSGFAISGHGGPPGVQGRVTVVAADGASSTTATVTLGGDPELIFTECWGIAAAPAGGFVLACGAGIEECGSGLSASQLSDCRAGRGDPRAGATPRAAGVWRSLVTKVDATDGALVYQRVDSWTDSSDPDFEASEWSSAAEFVVPAADGGGYFVLTDESDGVGLIRLGGPKKKNPNKFKKLCKKKKSKKACKKTKSGGKKVCKVKKGKCVPK
;
A
#
# COMPACT_ATOMS: atom_id res chain seq x y z
N ALA A 1 19.04 1.37 20.87
CA ALA A 1 19.29 0.09 21.59
C ALA A 1 18.82 -1.05 20.70
N ALA A 2 19.48 -2.20 20.67
CA ALA A 2 18.95 -3.36 19.96
C ALA A 2 17.88 -4.00 20.84
N SER A 3 16.61 -3.96 20.43
CA SER A 3 15.58 -4.79 21.06
C SER A 3 15.95 -6.26 20.87
N GLY A 4 15.64 -7.09 21.86
CA GLY A 4 15.65 -8.54 21.65
C GLY A 4 14.72 -8.89 20.49
N ARG A 5 15.03 -9.95 19.74
CA ARG A 5 14.27 -10.40 18.55
C ARG A 5 12.78 -10.67 18.82
N SER A 6 12.35 -10.65 20.07
CA SER A 6 11.05 -11.11 20.55
C SER A 6 10.10 -10.02 21.04
N GLU A 7 10.55 -8.78 21.20
CA GLU A 7 9.76 -7.72 21.83
C GLU A 7 9.43 -6.60 20.83
N PRO A 8 8.15 -6.18 20.73
CA PRO A 8 7.78 -5.03 19.91
C PRO A 8 8.53 -3.78 20.36
N TYR A 9 8.99 -2.99 19.40
CA TYR A 9 9.80 -1.81 19.64
C TYR A 9 9.24 -0.62 18.89
N LEU A 10 9.16 0.53 19.57
CA LEU A 10 8.73 1.78 18.95
C LEU A 10 9.86 2.80 19.02
N THR A 11 10.06 3.51 17.91
CA THR A 11 11.00 4.63 17.81
C THR A 11 10.27 5.84 17.27
N LYS A 12 10.46 6.98 17.92
CA LYS A 12 10.01 8.27 17.43
C LYS A 12 11.20 9.08 16.94
N LEU A 13 11.10 9.56 15.69
CA LEU A 13 12.10 10.40 15.07
C LEU A 13 11.61 11.84 14.95
N SER A 14 12.54 12.79 14.98
CA SER A 14 12.30 14.18 14.62
C SER A 14 12.08 14.29 13.11
N ALA A 15 11.61 15.45 12.63
CA ALA A 15 11.50 15.71 11.20
C ALA A 15 12.86 15.67 10.45
N LEU A 16 13.97 15.71 11.19
CA LEU A 16 15.33 15.59 10.68
C LEU A 16 15.88 14.15 10.76
N GLY A 17 15.08 13.20 11.27
CA GLY A 17 15.48 11.82 11.46
C GLY A 17 16.25 11.55 12.75
N GLU A 18 16.30 12.52 13.68
CA GLU A 18 16.97 12.34 14.97
C GLU A 18 16.08 11.54 15.92
N GLU A 19 16.63 10.55 16.62
CA GLU A 19 15.89 9.80 17.62
C GLU A 19 15.46 10.70 18.78
N LEU A 20 14.16 10.81 19.01
CA LEU A 20 13.59 11.54 20.15
C LEU A 20 13.44 10.61 21.35
N TRP A 21 12.95 9.39 21.10
CA TRP A 21 12.93 8.30 22.04
C TRP A 21 12.77 6.98 21.30
N SER A 22 13.16 5.90 21.98
CA SER A 22 12.96 4.54 21.52
C SER A 22 12.76 3.62 22.73
N GLY A 23 11.98 2.56 22.58
CA GLY A 23 11.71 1.64 23.70
C GLY A 23 10.88 0.44 23.31
N ALA A 24 11.08 -0.65 24.06
CA ALA A 24 10.28 -1.85 23.95
C ALA A 24 8.88 -1.60 24.54
N VAL A 25 7.88 -2.23 23.93
CA VAL A 25 6.48 -2.26 24.38
C VAL A 25 6.09 -3.72 24.53
N PRO A 26 6.45 -4.38 25.65
CA PRO A 26 6.20 -5.80 25.83
C PRO A 26 4.71 -6.12 25.75
N LEU A 27 4.37 -7.12 24.95
CA LEU A 27 3.02 -7.70 24.85
C LEU A 27 2.97 -9.02 25.63
N ASP A 28 1.79 -9.63 25.74
CA ASP A 28 1.66 -10.92 26.41
C ASP A 28 2.40 -12.04 25.67
N GLY A 29 2.95 -12.98 26.42
CA GLY A 29 3.66 -14.14 25.90
C GLY A 29 5.14 -13.89 25.62
N GLU A 30 5.79 -14.85 24.97
CA GLU A 30 7.25 -14.85 24.76
C GLU A 30 7.66 -14.00 23.55
N HIS A 31 6.84 -14.00 22.49
CA HIS A 31 7.13 -13.32 21.22
C HIS A 31 5.96 -12.49 20.69
N GLY A 32 6.28 -11.29 20.22
CA GLY A 32 5.35 -10.41 19.52
C GLY A 32 6.06 -9.36 18.69
N ALA A 33 5.34 -8.78 17.73
CA ALA A 33 5.81 -7.66 16.93
C ALA A 33 4.69 -6.69 16.57
N PHE A 34 5.06 -5.47 16.20
CA PHE A 34 4.17 -4.53 15.51
C PHE A 34 4.51 -4.49 14.03
N GLU A 35 3.52 -4.77 13.19
CA GLU A 35 3.62 -4.78 11.72
C GLU A 35 3.02 -3.53 11.09
N ALA A 36 2.09 -2.89 11.78
CA ALA A 36 1.31 -1.80 11.25
C ALA A 36 1.22 -0.64 12.24
N LEU A 37 1.28 0.58 11.70
CA LEU A 37 1.10 1.81 12.46
C LEU A 37 0.21 2.78 11.70
N ALA A 38 -0.63 3.51 12.44
CA ALA A 38 -1.44 4.59 11.89
C ALA A 38 -1.56 5.73 12.89
N VAL A 39 -1.54 6.98 12.41
CA VAL A 39 -1.83 8.14 13.25
C VAL A 39 -3.34 8.34 13.30
N ASP A 40 -3.91 8.42 14.49
CA ASP A 40 -5.32 8.75 14.69
C ASP A 40 -5.55 10.23 14.33
N PRO A 41 -6.37 10.54 13.32
CA PRO A 41 -6.59 11.91 12.88
C PRO A 41 -7.41 12.75 13.86
N THR A 42 -8.03 12.14 14.87
CA THR A 42 -8.91 12.84 15.82
C THR A 42 -8.14 13.51 16.94
N ASP A 43 -7.11 12.84 17.48
CA ASP A 43 -6.34 13.29 18.63
C ASP A 43 -4.82 13.33 18.36
N GLY A 44 -4.36 12.83 17.22
CA GLY A 44 -2.93 12.71 16.89
C GLY A 44 -2.24 11.55 17.61
N GLY A 45 -3.00 10.63 18.20
CA GLY A 45 -2.52 9.41 18.83
C GLY A 45 -1.96 8.40 17.83
N LEU A 46 -1.43 7.31 18.34
CA LEU A 46 -0.81 6.25 17.56
C LEU A 46 -1.59 4.96 17.75
N LEU A 47 -2.05 4.41 16.65
CA LEU A 47 -2.56 3.05 16.54
C LEU A 47 -1.40 2.16 16.10
N VAL A 48 -1.20 1.04 16.79
CA VAL A 48 -0.24 0.00 16.41
C VAL A 48 -0.96 -1.34 16.32
N GLY A 49 -0.59 -2.15 15.33
CA GLY A 49 -1.16 -3.47 15.10
C GLY A 49 -0.06 -4.49 14.83
N GLY A 50 -0.26 -5.72 15.28
CA GLY A 50 0.62 -6.85 14.99
C GLY A 50 0.14 -8.11 15.68
N PHE A 51 1.03 -8.79 16.39
CA PHE A 51 0.73 -10.03 17.10
C PHE A 51 1.46 -10.13 18.44
N MET A 52 0.95 -11.02 19.29
CA MET A 52 1.53 -11.38 20.59
C MET A 52 1.36 -12.88 20.84
N ALA A 53 2.01 -13.38 21.89
CA ALA A 53 1.94 -14.77 22.34
C ALA A 53 2.22 -15.81 21.24
N SER A 54 3.12 -15.50 20.30
CA SER A 54 3.64 -16.50 19.37
C SER A 54 4.65 -17.41 20.09
N SER A 55 4.69 -18.68 19.69
CA SER A 55 5.72 -19.63 20.13
C SER A 55 6.99 -19.59 19.28
N ALA A 56 6.95 -18.90 18.13
CA ALA A 56 8.05 -18.81 17.20
C ALA A 56 8.94 -17.57 17.46
N ALA A 57 10.23 -17.79 17.73
CA ALA A 57 11.23 -16.74 17.93
C ALA A 57 12.12 -16.49 16.70
N ASP A 58 12.20 -17.48 15.80
CA ASP A 58 13.29 -17.62 14.83
C ASP A 58 12.89 -17.32 13.38
N GLU A 59 11.62 -17.00 13.10
CA GLU A 59 11.07 -17.03 11.75
C GLU A 59 11.34 -15.80 10.87
N PHE A 60 12.07 -14.78 11.35
CA PHE A 60 12.37 -13.60 10.52
C PHE A 60 13.50 -13.81 9.48
N THR A 61 13.73 -15.06 9.06
CA THR A 61 14.72 -15.37 8.02
C THR A 61 14.16 -15.26 6.61
N PHE A 62 12.82 -15.31 6.46
CA PHE A 62 12.13 -15.09 5.19
C PHE A 62 10.72 -14.49 5.43
N LYS A 63 10.45 -13.32 4.84
CA LYS A 63 9.23 -12.47 4.98
C LYS A 63 9.13 -11.63 6.29
N SER A 64 8.15 -10.71 6.33
CA SER A 64 7.90 -9.82 7.48
C SER A 64 7.45 -10.60 8.72
N ALA A 65 7.58 -10.00 9.91
CA ALA A 65 7.24 -10.67 11.16
C ALA A 65 5.74 -11.04 11.27
N GLY A 66 4.86 -10.38 10.49
CA GLY A 66 3.43 -10.67 10.42
C GLY A 66 3.04 -12.01 9.77
N ASN A 67 4.00 -12.77 9.24
CA ASN A 67 3.83 -14.12 8.72
C ASN A 67 4.26 -15.20 9.73
N THR A 68 4.00 -14.95 11.01
CA THR A 68 4.16 -15.92 12.09
C THR A 68 3.14 -17.07 11.94
N PRO A 69 3.48 -18.32 12.32
CA PRO A 69 2.63 -19.49 12.11
C PRO A 69 1.56 -19.61 13.21
N ASP A 70 1.75 -18.89 14.32
CA ASP A 70 0.85 -18.80 15.44
C ASP A 70 0.92 -17.43 16.14
N GLY A 71 0.02 -17.24 17.10
CA GLY A 71 -0.04 -16.02 17.91
C GLY A 71 -1.47 -15.52 18.09
N THR A 72 -1.58 -14.28 18.57
CA THR A 72 -2.83 -13.56 18.72
C THR A 72 -2.69 -12.17 18.11
N ALA A 73 -3.51 -11.89 17.11
CA ALA A 73 -3.62 -10.58 16.49
C ALA A 73 -4.03 -9.54 17.54
N VAL A 74 -3.36 -8.38 17.57
CA VAL A 74 -3.59 -7.33 18.57
C VAL A 74 -3.45 -5.93 17.97
N VAL A 75 -4.30 -5.00 18.44
CA VAL A 75 -4.21 -3.56 18.16
C VAL A 75 -4.23 -2.79 19.48
N LEU A 76 -3.34 -1.80 19.61
CA LEU A 76 -3.29 -0.87 20.72
C LEU A 76 -3.46 0.56 20.21
N LYS A 77 -4.07 1.42 21.02
CA LYS A 77 -4.08 2.88 20.82
C LYS A 77 -3.35 3.59 21.94
N PHE A 78 -2.37 4.41 21.59
CA PHE A 78 -1.75 5.38 22.50
C PHE A 78 -2.28 6.78 22.22
N ALA A 79 -2.59 7.54 23.27
CA ALA A 79 -2.96 8.94 23.14
C ALA A 79 -1.75 9.79 22.72
N ALA A 80 -1.99 10.91 22.04
CA ALA A 80 -0.93 11.85 21.66
C ALA A 80 -0.10 12.34 22.86
N ALA A 81 -0.73 12.46 24.04
CA ALA A 81 -0.05 12.84 25.28
C ALA A 81 1.04 11.84 25.67
N SER A 82 0.78 10.54 25.56
CA SER A 82 1.75 9.46 25.85
C SER A 82 2.94 9.49 24.89
N LEU A 83 2.75 10.00 23.67
CA LEU A 83 3.78 10.10 22.64
C LEU A 83 4.62 11.39 22.73
N ALA A 84 4.14 12.39 23.47
CA ALA A 84 4.79 13.70 23.60
C ALA A 84 5.94 13.71 24.62
N GLY A 85 6.02 12.66 25.46
CA GLY A 85 7.08 12.50 26.46
C GLY A 85 8.46 12.26 25.85
N ALA A 86 9.46 12.16 26.73
CA ALA A 86 10.85 11.87 26.38
C ALA A 86 11.18 10.36 26.37
N ALA A 87 10.19 9.50 26.58
CA ALA A 87 10.32 8.04 26.59
C ALA A 87 9.22 7.42 25.73
N ALA A 88 9.46 6.20 25.25
CA ALA A 88 8.44 5.40 24.58
C ALA A 88 7.27 5.10 25.53
N PRO A 89 6.02 4.99 25.03
CA PRO A 89 4.89 4.59 25.85
C PRO A 89 5.06 3.13 26.31
N ALA A 90 4.70 2.85 27.56
CA ALA A 90 4.52 1.49 28.04
C ALA A 90 3.16 0.94 27.58
N ARG A 91 2.99 -0.38 27.55
CA ARG A 91 1.69 -1.01 27.24
C ARG A 91 0.56 -0.49 28.14
N ALA A 92 0.85 -0.22 29.41
CA ALA A 92 -0.11 0.35 30.36
C ALA A 92 -0.58 1.78 30.01
N ASP A 93 0.14 2.49 29.13
CA ASP A 93 -0.25 3.80 28.62
C ASP A 93 -1.23 3.72 27.44
N ALA A 94 -1.57 2.52 26.98
CA ALA A 94 -2.57 2.33 25.94
C ALA A 94 -3.96 2.74 26.47
N VAL A 95 -4.64 3.58 25.71
CA VAL A 95 -6.02 4.01 25.98
C VAL A 95 -6.98 2.83 25.85
N TRP A 96 -6.70 1.96 24.87
CA TRP A 96 -7.37 0.68 24.73
C TRP A 96 -6.48 -0.31 23.99
N GLU A 97 -6.80 -1.59 24.20
CA GLU A 97 -6.20 -2.74 23.53
C GLU A 97 -7.33 -3.67 23.06
N ARG A 98 -7.16 -4.26 21.87
CA ARG A 98 -8.07 -5.26 21.31
C ARG A 98 -7.27 -6.40 20.72
N SER A 99 -7.74 -7.62 20.98
CA SER A 99 -7.11 -8.84 20.50
C SER A 99 -8.13 -9.79 19.89
N TRP A 100 -7.66 -10.64 18.99
CA TRP A 100 -8.45 -11.67 18.31
C TRP A 100 -7.73 -13.02 18.41
N PRO A 101 -8.01 -13.83 19.44
CA PRO A 101 -7.29 -15.10 19.67
C PRO A 101 -7.48 -16.17 18.58
N LYS A 102 -8.37 -15.95 17.62
CA LYS A 102 -8.58 -16.81 16.45
C LYS A 102 -7.90 -16.28 15.19
N HIS A 103 -7.12 -15.23 15.34
CA HIS A 103 -6.34 -14.59 14.30
C HIS A 103 -4.91 -14.49 14.79
N VAL A 104 -3.98 -14.79 13.89
CA VAL A 104 -2.57 -14.93 14.20
C VAL A 104 -1.88 -13.57 14.20
N SER A 105 -2.22 -12.68 13.25
CA SER A 105 -1.62 -11.35 13.18
C SER A 105 -2.56 -10.28 12.61
N VAL A 106 -2.26 -9.01 12.91
CA VAL A 106 -2.74 -7.85 12.17
C VAL A 106 -1.70 -7.51 11.10
N LYS A 107 -2.01 -7.74 9.82
CA LYS A 107 -1.07 -7.45 8.72
C LYS A 107 -1.07 -5.99 8.30
N ALA A 108 -2.20 -5.30 8.45
CA ALA A 108 -2.30 -3.88 8.12
C ALA A 108 -3.34 -3.14 8.97
N LEU A 109 -3.10 -1.84 9.17
CA LEU A 109 -3.92 -0.97 9.99
C LEU A 109 -4.00 0.41 9.35
N ARG A 110 -5.21 0.98 9.27
CA ARG A 110 -5.42 2.36 8.82
C ARG A 110 -6.39 3.08 9.74
N ALA A 111 -6.09 4.33 10.04
CA ALA A 111 -7.04 5.20 10.70
C ALA A 111 -8.16 5.59 9.73
N VAL A 112 -9.38 5.69 10.24
CA VAL A 112 -10.58 6.04 9.49
C VAL A 112 -11.10 7.37 10.03
N PRO A 113 -11.03 8.47 9.25
CA PRO A 113 -11.56 9.75 9.66
C PRO A 113 -13.10 9.73 9.75
N ALA A 114 -13.69 10.52 10.65
CA ALA A 114 -15.16 10.62 10.78
C ALA A 114 -15.86 11.01 9.47
N ALA A 115 -15.21 11.86 8.66
CA ALA A 115 -15.72 12.31 7.38
C ALA A 115 -15.76 11.21 6.30
N ALA A 116 -15.06 10.09 6.49
CA ALA A 116 -15.03 8.99 5.54
C ALA A 116 -16.24 8.06 5.71
N THR A 117 -16.50 7.53 6.91
CA THR A 117 -17.43 6.38 7.04
C THR A 117 -18.52 6.57 8.10
N GLY A 118 -18.94 7.80 8.38
CA GLY A 118 -20.00 8.07 9.38
C GLY A 118 -19.55 7.94 10.84
N GLY A 119 -18.24 7.79 11.09
CA GLY A 119 -17.64 7.69 12.43
C GLY A 119 -16.12 7.52 12.34
N ALA A 120 -15.37 8.08 13.30
CA ALA A 120 -13.92 7.93 13.35
C ALA A 120 -13.51 6.53 13.88
N GLY A 121 -12.24 6.18 13.76
CA GLY A 121 -11.67 4.98 14.37
C GLY A 121 -10.58 4.36 13.49
N ALA A 122 -10.59 3.03 13.35
CA ALA A 122 -9.63 2.31 12.53
C ALA A 122 -10.27 1.18 11.71
N VAL A 123 -9.52 0.70 10.72
CA VAL A 123 -9.76 -0.57 10.05
C VAL A 123 -8.48 -1.41 10.12
N ALA A 124 -8.60 -2.67 10.53
CA ALA A 124 -7.48 -3.60 10.68
C ALA A 124 -7.71 -4.86 9.84
N LEU A 125 -6.66 -5.27 9.13
CA LEU A 125 -6.61 -6.50 8.34
C LEU A 125 -6.00 -7.60 9.21
N LEU A 126 -6.79 -8.62 9.50
CA LEU A 126 -6.45 -9.76 10.31
C LEU A 126 -6.13 -10.97 9.43
N TRP A 127 -5.18 -11.79 9.87
CA TRP A 127 -4.77 -13.04 9.23
C TRP A 127 -4.95 -14.23 10.17
N LYS A 128 -5.24 -15.40 9.60
CA LYS A 128 -5.14 -16.71 10.27
C LYS A 128 -4.74 -17.77 9.25
N GLU A 129 -4.17 -18.86 9.72
CA GLU A 129 -3.71 -19.96 8.86
C GLU A 129 -4.87 -20.78 8.26
N GLU A 130 -6.07 -20.73 8.85
CA GLU A 130 -7.23 -21.44 8.32
C GLU A 130 -8.12 -20.57 7.43
N GLU A 131 -8.71 -21.17 6.40
CA GLU A 131 -9.66 -20.47 5.54
C GLU A 131 -11.00 -20.15 6.24
N PRO A 132 -11.66 -19.00 5.93
CA PRO A 132 -11.14 -17.85 5.19
C PRO A 132 -10.00 -17.15 5.95
N SER A 133 -8.84 -16.98 5.32
CA SER A 133 -7.63 -16.55 6.03
C SER A 133 -7.56 -15.04 6.24
N ALA A 134 -8.04 -14.23 5.29
CA ALA A 134 -8.16 -12.78 5.46
C ALA A 134 -9.47 -12.38 6.14
N SER A 135 -9.40 -11.48 7.11
CA SER A 135 -10.57 -10.81 7.70
C SER A 135 -10.32 -9.32 7.87
N LEU A 136 -11.37 -8.50 7.75
CA LEU A 136 -11.30 -7.06 7.96
C LEU A 136 -12.19 -6.70 9.13
N VAL A 137 -11.68 -5.93 10.08
CA VAL A 137 -12.42 -5.43 11.23
C VAL A 137 -12.44 -3.91 11.24
N ARG A 138 -13.63 -3.34 11.40
CA ARG A 138 -13.82 -1.90 11.62
C ARG A 138 -13.96 -1.63 13.11
N LEU A 139 -13.10 -0.77 13.63
CA LEU A 139 -13.02 -0.40 15.04
C LEU A 139 -13.48 1.04 15.27
N GLY A 140 -14.38 1.29 16.22
CA GLY A 140 -14.71 2.66 16.63
C GLY A 140 -13.57 3.36 17.37
N GLY A 141 -13.84 4.58 17.84
CA GLY A 141 -12.82 5.42 18.48
C GLY A 141 -12.25 4.84 19.78
N GLU A 142 -13.05 4.01 20.46
CA GLU A 142 -12.71 3.36 21.73
C GLU A 142 -12.33 1.88 21.53
N GLY A 143 -12.04 1.50 20.29
CA GLY A 143 -11.64 0.14 19.91
C GLY A 143 -12.79 -0.86 19.90
N GLU A 144 -14.05 -0.45 20.07
CA GLU A 144 -15.20 -1.33 19.91
C GLU A 144 -15.29 -1.85 18.46
N THR A 145 -15.64 -3.12 18.29
CA THR A 145 -15.87 -3.66 16.94
C THR A 145 -17.21 -3.18 16.42
N LEU A 146 -17.19 -2.41 15.32
CA LEU A 146 -18.40 -1.97 14.63
C LEU A 146 -18.93 -3.07 13.71
N TRP A 147 -18.04 -3.71 12.96
CA TRP A 147 -18.32 -4.90 12.16
C TRP A 147 -17.02 -5.66 11.86
N ARG A 148 -17.14 -6.92 11.45
CA ARG A 148 -16.03 -7.77 11.02
C ARG A 148 -16.51 -8.74 9.96
N GLU A 149 -15.75 -8.86 8.87
CA GLU A 149 -16.03 -9.78 7.78
C GLU A 149 -14.80 -10.60 7.40
N ALA A 150 -15.01 -11.80 6.87
CA ALA A 150 -13.96 -12.72 6.41
C ALA A 150 -14.14 -13.02 4.93
N PHE A 151 -13.04 -13.17 4.18
CA PHE A 151 -13.07 -13.15 2.72
C PHE A 151 -12.42 -14.39 2.11
N ALA A 152 -13.22 -15.38 1.73
CA ALA A 152 -12.70 -16.67 1.24
C ALA A 152 -11.93 -16.58 -0.08
N GLU A 153 -12.25 -15.61 -0.95
CA GLU A 153 -11.57 -15.43 -2.23
C GLU A 153 -10.26 -14.64 -2.12
N GLN A 154 -10.07 -13.98 -0.97
CA GLN A 154 -8.87 -13.24 -0.60
C GLN A 154 -8.15 -14.08 0.44
N HIS A 155 -7.33 -15.03 -0.02
CA HIS A 155 -6.54 -15.92 0.83
C HIS A 155 -5.67 -15.06 1.74
N GLU A 156 -4.52 -14.59 1.26
CA GLU A 156 -3.68 -13.66 2.01
C GLU A 156 -4.03 -12.23 1.64
N GLY A 157 -4.36 -11.44 2.66
CA GLY A 157 -4.42 -9.99 2.57
C GLY A 157 -3.12 -9.41 3.13
N THR A 158 -2.48 -8.52 2.38
CA THR A 158 -1.17 -7.95 2.68
C THR A 158 -1.25 -6.50 3.14
N ASP A 159 -2.21 -5.72 2.62
CA ASP A 159 -2.39 -4.32 2.98
C ASP A 159 -3.84 -3.87 2.84
N VAL A 160 -4.19 -2.73 3.45
CA VAL A 160 -5.52 -2.13 3.40
C VAL A 160 -5.47 -0.62 3.12
N ALA A 161 -6.41 -0.14 2.30
CA ALA A 161 -6.62 1.28 2.04
C ALA A 161 -8.06 1.71 2.40
N VAL A 162 -8.19 2.94 2.90
CA VAL A 162 -9.48 3.62 3.08
C VAL A 162 -9.76 4.45 1.85
N ALA A 163 -10.92 4.28 1.23
CA ALA A 163 -11.31 5.05 0.05
C ALA A 163 -11.29 6.57 0.34
N ALA A 164 -10.79 7.36 -0.61
CA ALA A 164 -10.63 8.80 -0.42
C ALA A 164 -11.96 9.56 -0.27
N ASP A 165 -13.05 8.99 -0.80
CA ASP A 165 -14.41 9.52 -0.68
C ASP A 165 -15.21 8.88 0.46
N GLY A 166 -14.60 7.95 1.20
CA GLY A 166 -15.26 7.28 2.31
C GLY A 166 -16.26 6.17 1.92
N SER A 167 -16.32 5.80 0.64
CA SER A 167 -17.19 4.73 0.14
C SER A 167 -16.92 3.36 0.78
N GLY A 168 -15.71 3.15 1.27
CA GLY A 168 -15.34 1.96 2.01
C GLY A 168 -13.84 1.72 2.06
N PHE A 169 -13.47 0.47 1.85
CA PHE A 169 -12.12 -0.05 2.04
C PHE A 169 -11.72 -0.93 0.86
N ALA A 170 -10.42 -1.14 0.69
CA ALA A 170 -9.92 -2.20 -0.17
C ALA A 170 -8.74 -2.92 0.48
N ILE A 171 -8.71 -4.23 0.26
CA ILE A 171 -7.65 -5.15 0.69
C ILE A 171 -6.84 -5.50 -0.56
N SER A 172 -5.51 -5.40 -0.51
CA SER A 172 -4.63 -6.05 -1.50
C SER A 172 -4.13 -7.38 -0.96
N GLY A 173 -3.70 -8.24 -1.87
CA GLY A 173 -3.05 -9.49 -1.52
C GLY A 173 -3.10 -10.46 -2.69
N HIS A 174 -3.27 -11.74 -2.39
CA HIS A 174 -3.36 -12.78 -3.40
C HIS A 174 -4.33 -13.90 -2.99
N GLY A 175 -4.77 -14.66 -3.99
CA GLY A 175 -5.64 -15.82 -3.83
C GLY A 175 -4.85 -17.08 -3.47
N GLY A 176 -5.56 -18.11 -3.04
CA GLY A 176 -4.98 -19.42 -2.75
C GLY A 176 -4.59 -20.21 -4.01
N PRO A 177 -3.89 -21.34 -3.87
CA PRO A 177 -3.51 -22.20 -4.98
C PRO A 177 -4.72 -22.75 -5.78
N PRO A 178 -4.55 -23.14 -7.07
CA PRO A 178 -3.30 -23.18 -7.84
C PRO A 178 -2.91 -21.82 -8.45
N GLY A 179 -1.61 -21.54 -8.44
CA GLY A 179 -1.04 -20.27 -8.93
C GLY A 179 -1.37 -19.09 -8.01
N VAL A 180 -0.34 -18.36 -7.56
CA VAL A 180 -0.59 -17.15 -6.76
C VAL A 180 -1.09 -16.06 -7.71
N GLN A 181 -2.35 -15.66 -7.55
CA GLN A 181 -2.95 -14.59 -8.35
C GLN A 181 -3.24 -13.39 -7.47
N GLY A 182 -2.93 -12.20 -7.96
CA GLY A 182 -3.22 -10.96 -7.25
C GLY A 182 -4.72 -10.85 -7.01
N ARG A 183 -5.09 -10.37 -5.84
CA ARG A 183 -6.49 -10.12 -5.47
C ARG A 183 -6.64 -8.72 -4.91
N VAL A 184 -7.78 -8.13 -5.22
CA VAL A 184 -8.27 -6.95 -4.53
C VAL A 184 -9.70 -7.21 -4.07
N THR A 185 -9.95 -7.06 -2.78
CA THR A 185 -11.31 -7.07 -2.23
C THR A 185 -11.72 -5.65 -1.88
N VAL A 186 -12.74 -5.14 -2.57
CA VAL A 186 -13.40 -3.88 -2.24
C VAL A 186 -14.51 -4.18 -1.24
N VAL A 187 -14.62 -3.40 -0.17
CA VAL A 187 -15.58 -3.58 0.92
C VAL A 187 -16.31 -2.26 1.18
N ALA A 188 -17.64 -2.29 1.24
CA ALA A 188 -18.45 -1.13 1.60
C ALA A 188 -18.12 -0.62 3.02
N ALA A 189 -18.34 0.67 3.27
CA ALA A 189 -18.02 1.32 4.55
C ALA A 189 -18.66 0.66 5.79
N ASP A 190 -19.86 0.09 5.62
CA ASP A 190 -20.62 -0.61 6.66
C ASP A 190 -20.33 -2.12 6.73
N GLY A 191 -19.45 -2.63 5.86
CA GLY A 191 -19.12 -4.05 5.75
C GLY A 191 -20.21 -4.90 5.08
N ALA A 192 -21.34 -4.31 4.66
CA ALA A 192 -22.51 -5.08 4.22
C ALA A 192 -22.35 -5.73 2.84
N SER A 193 -21.40 -5.25 2.04
CA SER A 193 -21.09 -5.83 0.73
C SER A 193 -19.60 -5.77 0.45
N SER A 194 -19.13 -6.77 -0.29
CA SER A 194 -17.77 -6.81 -0.81
C SER A 194 -17.72 -7.45 -2.19
N THR A 195 -16.66 -7.18 -2.93
CA THR A 195 -16.38 -7.81 -4.23
C THR A 195 -14.89 -8.03 -4.34
N THR A 196 -14.51 -9.25 -4.71
CA THR A 196 -13.12 -9.63 -4.94
C THR A 196 -12.87 -9.74 -6.44
N ALA A 197 -11.80 -9.09 -6.91
CA ALA A 197 -11.38 -9.13 -8.29
C ALA A 197 -9.94 -9.65 -8.42
N THR A 198 -9.67 -10.34 -9.53
CA THR A 198 -8.33 -10.79 -9.89
C THR A 198 -7.52 -9.63 -10.45
N VAL A 199 -6.34 -9.42 -9.88
CA VAL A 199 -5.28 -8.59 -10.45
C VAL A 199 -4.28 -9.53 -11.11
N THR A 200 -4.17 -9.45 -12.43
CA THR A 200 -3.24 -10.26 -13.20
C THR A 200 -2.58 -9.40 -14.25
N LEU A 201 -1.30 -9.69 -14.48
CA LEU A 201 -0.60 -9.21 -15.65
C LEU A 201 -1.23 -9.75 -16.95
N GLY A 202 -1.92 -10.90 -16.91
CA GLY A 202 -2.26 -11.74 -18.06
C GLY A 202 -1.17 -12.78 -18.34
N GLY A 203 -1.35 -13.58 -19.38
CA GLY A 203 -0.46 -14.71 -19.70
C GLY A 203 -1.09 -16.05 -19.33
N ASP A 204 -0.27 -17.11 -19.28
CA ASP A 204 -0.69 -18.40 -18.73
C ASP A 204 -0.74 -18.28 -17.19
N PRO A 205 -1.92 -18.45 -16.56
CA PRO A 205 -2.08 -18.32 -15.11
C PRO A 205 -1.35 -19.41 -14.30
N GLU A 206 -0.94 -20.51 -14.95
CA GLU A 206 -0.10 -21.54 -14.31
C GLU A 206 1.39 -21.18 -14.32
N LEU A 207 1.78 -20.17 -15.10
CA LEU A 207 3.17 -19.72 -15.25
C LEU A 207 3.41 -18.32 -14.69
N ILE A 208 2.44 -17.42 -14.81
CA ILE A 208 2.55 -16.03 -14.36
C ILE A 208 1.85 -15.86 -13.03
N PHE A 209 2.66 -15.77 -11.99
CA PHE A 209 2.25 -15.47 -10.62
C PHE A 209 2.09 -13.96 -10.49
N THR A 210 1.18 -13.53 -9.63
CA THR A 210 0.98 -12.12 -9.29
C THR A 210 0.70 -12.01 -7.80
N GLU A 211 1.46 -11.17 -7.12
CA GLU A 211 1.30 -10.90 -5.69
C GLU A 211 1.20 -9.40 -5.49
N CYS A 212 0.20 -8.94 -4.74
CA CYS A 212 0.07 -7.53 -4.42
C CYS A 212 0.37 -7.32 -2.94
N TRP A 213 1.30 -6.43 -2.61
CA TRP A 213 1.81 -6.23 -1.25
C TRP A 213 1.44 -4.86 -0.66
N GLY A 214 1.03 -3.91 -1.50
CA GLY A 214 0.67 -2.57 -1.04
C GLY A 214 -0.53 -1.99 -1.78
N ILE A 215 -1.30 -1.17 -1.08
CA ILE A 215 -2.48 -0.50 -1.65
C ILE A 215 -2.65 0.92 -1.13
N ALA A 216 -3.03 1.83 -2.03
CA ALA A 216 -3.33 3.22 -1.71
C ALA A 216 -4.61 3.69 -2.41
N ALA A 217 -5.38 4.52 -1.72
CA ALA A 217 -6.55 5.15 -2.33
C ALA A 217 -6.16 6.13 -3.42
N ALA A 218 -7.00 6.22 -4.45
CA ALA A 218 -6.85 7.20 -5.51
C ALA A 218 -7.68 8.47 -5.26
N PRO A 219 -7.08 9.68 -5.32
CA PRO A 219 -7.83 10.92 -5.12
C PRO A 219 -8.98 11.13 -6.11
N ALA A 220 -8.91 10.50 -7.28
CA ALA A 220 -9.94 10.55 -8.31
C ALA A 220 -10.88 9.32 -8.28
N GLY A 221 -10.94 8.61 -7.15
CA GLY A 221 -11.67 7.35 -6.99
C GLY A 221 -10.86 6.14 -7.44
N GLY A 222 -11.16 5.01 -6.79
CA GLY A 222 -10.49 3.73 -6.97
C GLY A 222 -9.29 3.54 -6.04
N PHE A 223 -8.53 2.49 -6.32
CA PHE A 223 -7.34 2.12 -5.57
C PHE A 223 -6.17 1.85 -6.51
N VAL A 224 -4.95 2.11 -6.05
CA VAL A 224 -3.71 1.77 -6.72
C VAL A 224 -3.01 0.69 -5.92
N LEU A 225 -2.65 -0.40 -6.56
CA LEU A 225 -1.96 -1.55 -6.00
C LEU A 225 -0.52 -1.58 -6.49
N ALA A 226 0.40 -1.90 -5.59
CA ALA A 226 1.76 -2.32 -5.87
C ALA A 226 1.79 -3.84 -5.85
N CYS A 227 2.15 -4.44 -7.00
CA CYS A 227 2.24 -5.88 -7.16
C CYS A 227 3.55 -6.29 -7.84
N GLY A 228 4.03 -7.49 -7.55
CA GLY A 228 4.94 -8.24 -8.39
C GLY A 228 4.17 -9.11 -9.39
N ALA A 229 4.68 -9.28 -10.60
CA ALA A 229 4.25 -10.36 -11.49
C ALA A 229 5.41 -11.00 -12.25
N GLY A 230 5.48 -12.33 -12.27
CA GLY A 230 6.63 -13.06 -12.79
C GLY A 230 6.41 -14.56 -12.89
N ILE A 231 7.47 -15.27 -13.28
CA ILE A 231 7.53 -16.73 -13.20
C ILE A 231 8.29 -17.07 -11.92
N GLU A 232 7.64 -17.72 -10.95
CA GLU A 232 8.29 -18.11 -9.69
C GLU A 232 9.31 -19.23 -9.94
N GLU A 233 8.85 -20.36 -10.45
CA GLU A 233 9.68 -21.52 -10.73
C GLU A 233 9.10 -22.40 -11.85
N CYS A 234 9.95 -23.21 -12.47
CA CYS A 234 9.51 -24.22 -13.45
C CYS A 234 9.32 -25.58 -12.77
N GLY A 235 8.25 -25.68 -11.97
CA GLY A 235 7.97 -26.82 -11.11
C GLY A 235 7.46 -28.08 -11.81
N SER A 236 7.44 -29.18 -11.04
CA SER A 236 6.79 -30.44 -11.44
C SER A 236 5.27 -30.28 -11.39
N GLY A 237 4.57 -30.49 -12.50
CA GLY A 237 3.13 -30.30 -12.61
C GLY A 237 2.72 -29.57 -13.90
N LEU A 238 3.66 -28.83 -14.49
CA LEU A 238 3.49 -28.23 -15.80
C LEU A 238 3.42 -29.29 -16.91
N SER A 239 2.55 -29.05 -17.89
CA SER A 239 2.57 -29.82 -19.14
C SER A 239 3.90 -29.64 -19.88
N ALA A 240 4.23 -30.52 -20.83
CA ALA A 240 5.49 -30.42 -21.58
C ALA A 240 5.64 -29.07 -22.32
N SER A 241 4.53 -28.52 -22.84
CA SER A 241 4.51 -27.19 -23.46
C SER A 241 4.72 -26.08 -22.43
N GLN A 242 4.01 -26.13 -21.30
CA GLN A 242 4.16 -25.12 -20.24
C GLN A 242 5.55 -25.12 -19.63
N LEU A 243 6.15 -26.30 -19.45
CA LEU A 243 7.52 -26.43 -18.96
C LEU A 243 8.52 -25.85 -19.96
N SER A 244 8.29 -26.05 -21.26
CA SER A 244 9.09 -25.43 -22.32
C SER A 244 8.95 -23.92 -22.31
N ASP A 245 7.73 -23.40 -22.21
CA ASP A 245 7.45 -21.96 -22.17
C ASP A 245 8.03 -21.32 -20.90
N CYS A 246 7.88 -21.97 -19.75
CA CYS A 246 8.48 -21.54 -18.49
C CYS A 246 10.01 -21.39 -18.61
N ARG A 247 10.69 -22.44 -19.09
CA ARG A 247 12.16 -22.43 -19.25
C ARG A 247 12.64 -21.41 -20.28
N ALA A 248 11.80 -21.10 -21.27
CA ALA A 248 12.08 -20.08 -22.27
C ALA A 248 11.65 -18.67 -21.83
N GLY A 249 11.07 -18.54 -20.63
CA GLY A 249 10.54 -17.30 -20.08
C GLY A 249 9.30 -16.75 -20.78
N ARG A 250 8.53 -17.60 -21.45
CA ARG A 250 7.38 -17.25 -22.31
C ARG A 250 6.04 -17.48 -21.63
N GLY A 251 5.96 -17.26 -20.32
CA GLY A 251 4.69 -17.34 -19.58
C GLY A 251 3.63 -16.35 -20.07
N ASP A 252 4.06 -15.25 -20.71
CA ASP A 252 3.17 -14.28 -21.36
C ASP A 252 3.31 -14.34 -22.89
N PRO A 253 2.35 -14.94 -23.63
CA PRO A 253 2.44 -15.11 -25.07
C PRO A 253 2.01 -13.87 -25.87
N ARG A 254 1.61 -12.78 -25.21
CA ARG A 254 1.11 -11.59 -25.91
C ARG A 254 2.22 -10.92 -26.71
N ALA A 255 1.85 -10.38 -27.88
CA ALA A 255 2.79 -9.66 -28.73
C ALA A 255 3.41 -8.47 -27.99
N GLY A 256 4.74 -8.40 -27.96
CA GLY A 256 5.49 -7.36 -27.26
C GLY A 256 5.78 -7.65 -25.78
N ALA A 257 5.29 -8.78 -25.23
CA ALA A 257 5.73 -9.24 -23.92
C ALA A 257 7.21 -9.63 -23.97
N THR A 258 7.99 -9.12 -23.02
CA THR A 258 9.41 -9.47 -22.89
C THR A 258 9.55 -10.78 -22.13
N PRO A 259 10.30 -11.78 -22.63
CA PRO A 259 10.55 -13.01 -21.90
C PRO A 259 11.21 -12.77 -20.54
N ARG A 260 10.93 -13.64 -19.56
CA ARG A 260 11.45 -13.55 -18.19
C ARG A 260 11.83 -14.92 -17.67
N ALA A 261 13.05 -15.08 -17.18
CA ALA A 261 13.46 -16.33 -16.59
C ALA A 261 12.61 -16.67 -15.35
N ALA A 262 12.58 -17.95 -14.97
CA ALA A 262 12.06 -18.34 -13.67
C ALA A 262 12.84 -17.67 -12.54
N GLY A 263 12.15 -17.30 -11.46
CA GLY A 263 12.66 -16.51 -10.35
C GLY A 263 12.66 -15.00 -10.61
N VAL A 264 12.18 -14.54 -11.77
CA VAL A 264 12.25 -13.12 -12.16
C VAL A 264 10.87 -12.46 -12.11
N TRP A 265 10.74 -11.47 -11.24
CA TRP A 265 9.50 -10.73 -10.97
C TRP A 265 9.57 -9.31 -11.52
N ARG A 266 8.45 -8.78 -12.01
CA ARG A 266 8.34 -7.41 -12.52
C ARG A 266 7.42 -6.55 -11.67
N SER A 267 7.64 -5.26 -11.71
CA SER A 267 6.77 -4.28 -11.10
C SER A 267 5.47 -4.27 -11.89
N LEU A 268 4.35 -4.56 -11.23
CA LEU A 268 3.01 -4.41 -11.75
C LEU A 268 2.27 -3.41 -10.87
N VAL A 269 2.06 -2.21 -11.39
CA VAL A 269 1.27 -1.18 -10.72
C VAL A 269 -0.09 -1.10 -11.37
N THR A 270 -1.13 -1.38 -10.59
CA THR A 270 -2.51 -1.51 -11.09
C THR A 270 -3.40 -0.47 -10.44
N LYS A 271 -4.27 0.17 -11.21
CA LYS A 271 -5.41 0.94 -10.71
C LYS A 271 -6.69 0.14 -10.91
N VAL A 272 -7.51 0.07 -9.87
CA VAL A 272 -8.84 -0.54 -9.91
C VAL A 272 -9.94 0.44 -9.53
N ASP A 273 -11.18 0.14 -9.92
CA ASP A 273 -12.38 0.87 -9.52
C ASP A 273 -12.70 0.67 -8.03
N ALA A 274 -13.37 1.65 -7.43
CA ALA A 274 -13.72 1.63 -6.01
C ALA A 274 -14.96 0.80 -5.68
N THR A 275 -15.69 0.29 -6.68
CA THR A 275 -16.99 -0.37 -6.49
C THR A 275 -16.83 -1.88 -6.59
N ASP A 276 -16.15 -2.36 -7.63
CA ASP A 276 -16.08 -3.77 -8.00
C ASP A 276 -14.64 -4.28 -8.16
N GLY A 277 -13.64 -3.43 -7.94
CA GLY A 277 -12.25 -3.79 -8.15
C GLY A 277 -11.87 -3.99 -9.63
N ALA A 278 -12.70 -3.55 -10.58
CA ALA A 278 -12.43 -3.69 -12.00
C ALA A 278 -11.14 -2.94 -12.41
N LEU A 279 -10.33 -3.59 -13.26
CA LEU A 279 -9.10 -3.00 -13.79
C LEU A 279 -9.39 -1.72 -14.58
N VAL A 280 -8.81 -0.61 -14.12
CA VAL A 280 -8.86 0.70 -14.81
C VAL A 280 -7.58 0.93 -15.62
N TYR A 281 -6.44 0.59 -15.04
CA TYR A 281 -5.13 0.79 -15.65
C TYR A 281 -4.13 -0.19 -15.06
N GLN A 282 -3.17 -0.63 -15.86
CA GLN A 282 -1.99 -1.33 -15.37
C GLN A 282 -0.74 -0.81 -16.05
N ARG A 283 0.36 -0.85 -15.32
CA ARG A 283 1.69 -0.55 -15.81
C ARG A 283 2.63 -1.63 -15.37
N VAL A 284 3.53 -2.01 -16.27
CA VAL A 284 4.61 -2.93 -15.97
C VAL A 284 5.93 -2.20 -16.14
N ASP A 285 6.80 -2.32 -15.16
CA ASP A 285 8.15 -1.78 -15.19
C ASP A 285 9.16 -2.85 -14.70
N SER A 286 10.42 -2.66 -15.06
CA SER A 286 11.57 -3.41 -14.53
C SER A 286 12.74 -2.45 -14.44
N TRP A 287 13.64 -2.66 -13.50
CA TRP A 287 14.89 -1.93 -13.46
C TRP A 287 15.74 -2.29 -14.70
N THR A 288 16.50 -1.30 -15.17
CA THR A 288 17.43 -1.44 -16.28
C THR A 288 18.65 -0.57 -16.01
N ASP A 289 19.85 -1.08 -16.21
CA ASP A 289 21.05 -0.26 -16.20
C ASP A 289 21.31 0.34 -17.58
N SER A 290 21.00 1.63 -17.75
CA SER A 290 21.27 2.32 -19.03
C SER A 290 22.76 2.56 -19.31
N SER A 291 23.62 2.36 -18.31
CA SER A 291 25.07 2.52 -18.45
C SER A 291 25.78 1.23 -18.86
N ASP A 292 25.12 0.09 -18.68
CA ASP A 292 25.60 -1.22 -19.10
C ASP A 292 24.80 -1.71 -20.32
N PRO A 293 25.40 -1.68 -21.53
CA PRO A 293 24.72 -2.15 -22.75
C PRO A 293 24.46 -3.66 -22.76
N ASP A 294 25.14 -4.43 -21.89
CA ASP A 294 25.01 -5.88 -21.78
C ASP A 294 24.05 -6.28 -20.63
N PHE A 295 23.38 -5.30 -20.00
CA PHE A 295 22.45 -5.57 -18.91
C PHE A 295 21.18 -6.30 -19.38
N GLU A 296 21.03 -7.55 -18.92
CA GLU A 296 19.88 -8.40 -19.24
C GLU A 296 18.74 -8.21 -18.23
N ALA A 297 17.88 -7.23 -18.49
CA ALA A 297 16.69 -6.97 -17.66
C ALA A 297 15.70 -8.16 -17.59
N SER A 298 15.90 -9.22 -18.38
CA SER A 298 15.15 -10.47 -18.28
C SER A 298 15.56 -11.37 -17.11
N GLU A 299 16.70 -11.08 -16.49
CA GLU A 299 17.28 -11.84 -15.36
C GLU A 299 17.23 -11.06 -14.04
N TRP A 300 16.63 -9.87 -14.03
CA TRP A 300 16.59 -8.97 -12.88
C TRP A 300 15.16 -8.74 -12.38
N SER A 301 14.94 -8.99 -11.09
CA SER A 301 13.66 -8.79 -10.42
C SER A 301 13.48 -7.36 -9.94
N SER A 302 12.25 -6.86 -10.05
CA SER A 302 11.82 -5.52 -9.60
C SER A 302 10.35 -5.55 -9.14
N ALA A 303 9.98 -6.36 -8.15
CA ALA A 303 8.59 -6.46 -7.70
C ALA A 303 8.13 -5.16 -7.03
N ALA A 304 6.90 -4.67 -7.28
CA ALA A 304 6.38 -3.53 -6.54
C ALA A 304 5.75 -3.99 -5.22
N GLU A 305 6.26 -3.46 -4.11
CA GLU A 305 5.88 -3.88 -2.76
C GLU A 305 4.99 -2.85 -2.07
N PHE A 306 5.35 -1.57 -2.17
CA PHE A 306 4.61 -0.50 -1.50
C PHE A 306 4.21 0.60 -2.48
N VAL A 307 3.05 1.20 -2.24
CA VAL A 307 2.58 2.38 -2.95
C VAL A 307 2.12 3.45 -1.97
N VAL A 308 2.66 4.66 -2.13
CA VAL A 308 2.39 5.80 -1.24
C VAL A 308 1.91 6.99 -2.08
N PRO A 309 0.76 7.60 -1.77
CA PRO A 309 0.34 8.84 -2.42
C PRO A 309 1.38 9.94 -2.20
N ALA A 310 1.75 10.64 -3.28
CA ALA A 310 2.63 11.79 -3.17
C ALA A 310 1.90 12.95 -2.44
N ALA A 311 2.56 13.55 -1.45
CA ALA A 311 1.99 14.65 -0.66
C ALA A 311 1.59 15.89 -1.48
N ASP A 312 2.16 16.06 -2.68
CA ASP A 312 1.79 17.14 -3.61
C ASP A 312 0.51 16.87 -4.41
N GLY A 313 -0.13 15.71 -4.19
CA GLY A 313 -1.33 15.26 -4.89
C GLY A 313 -1.11 14.96 -6.38
N GLY A 314 0.15 14.88 -6.82
CA GLY A 314 0.53 14.74 -8.22
C GLY A 314 0.64 13.30 -8.73
N GLY A 315 0.57 12.30 -7.84
CA GLY A 315 0.75 10.90 -8.19
C GLY A 315 1.17 10.04 -7.00
N TYR A 316 2.07 9.08 -7.22
CA TYR A 316 2.47 8.07 -6.25
C TYR A 316 3.98 7.83 -6.27
N PHE A 317 4.50 7.40 -5.13
CA PHE A 317 5.77 6.72 -5.02
C PHE A 317 5.51 5.23 -4.88
N VAL A 318 6.20 4.42 -5.68
CA VAL A 318 6.16 2.96 -5.61
C VAL A 318 7.55 2.50 -5.21
N LEU A 319 7.64 1.74 -4.13
CA LEU A 319 8.88 1.10 -3.71
C LEU A 319 8.91 -0.29 -4.33
N THR A 320 10.06 -0.65 -4.88
CA THR A 320 10.28 -1.94 -5.52
C THR A 320 11.31 -2.75 -4.74
N ASP A 321 11.03 -4.04 -4.55
CA ASP A 321 12.03 -5.02 -4.15
C ASP A 321 12.81 -5.43 -5.40
N GLU A 322 14.10 -5.13 -5.39
CA GLU A 322 14.98 -5.38 -6.51
C GLU A 322 15.82 -6.63 -6.22
N SER A 323 16.29 -7.34 -7.25
CA SER A 323 17.25 -8.44 -7.04
C SER A 323 18.45 -8.04 -6.17
N ASP A 324 18.81 -6.75 -6.18
CA ASP A 324 19.71 -6.16 -5.20
C ASP A 324 19.16 -4.81 -4.70
N GLY A 325 18.80 -4.76 -3.43
CA GLY A 325 18.41 -3.54 -2.73
C GLY A 325 16.94 -3.14 -2.93
N VAL A 326 16.68 -1.82 -2.92
CA VAL A 326 15.34 -1.24 -2.99
C VAL A 326 15.30 -0.16 -4.06
N GLY A 327 14.29 -0.20 -4.92
CA GLY A 327 14.03 0.81 -5.93
C GLY A 327 12.91 1.79 -5.54
N LEU A 328 12.86 2.92 -6.24
CA LEU A 328 11.81 3.93 -6.08
C LEU A 328 11.35 4.46 -7.43
N ILE A 329 10.09 4.20 -7.76
CA ILE A 329 9.43 4.72 -8.96
C ILE A 329 8.50 5.86 -8.56
N ARG A 330 8.67 7.03 -9.20
CA ARG A 330 7.68 8.11 -9.10
C ARG A 330 6.72 8.05 -10.29
N LEU A 331 5.46 7.75 -10.01
CA LEU A 331 4.38 7.76 -10.98
C LEU A 331 3.62 9.08 -10.92
N GLY A 332 3.44 9.71 -12.08
CA GLY A 332 2.82 11.03 -12.18
C GLY A 332 3.76 12.18 -11.77
N GLY A 333 3.20 13.33 -11.46
CA GLY A 333 3.95 14.53 -11.10
C GLY A 333 3.06 15.77 -11.07
N PRO A 334 3.56 16.88 -10.48
CA PRO A 334 2.80 18.12 -10.43
C PRO A 334 2.38 18.51 -11.84
N LYS A 335 1.07 18.62 -12.08
CA LYS A 335 0.53 19.06 -13.38
C LYS A 335 1.24 20.36 -13.75
N LYS A 336 2.16 20.31 -14.74
CA LYS A 336 2.83 21.51 -15.25
C LYS A 336 1.74 22.51 -15.58
N LYS A 337 1.66 23.62 -14.83
CA LYS A 337 0.70 24.69 -15.07
C LYS A 337 0.88 25.13 -16.52
N ASN A 338 -0.02 24.72 -17.40
CA ASN A 338 0.18 24.86 -18.84
C ASN A 338 0.35 26.36 -19.19
N PRO A 339 1.58 26.84 -19.48
CA PRO A 339 1.84 28.26 -19.61
C PRO A 339 1.11 28.86 -20.83
N ASN A 340 0.70 28.01 -21.77
CA ASN A 340 -0.08 28.40 -22.94
C ASN A 340 -1.52 28.82 -22.61
N LYS A 341 -2.13 28.30 -21.53
CA LYS A 341 -3.48 28.73 -21.10
C LYS A 341 -3.45 30.17 -20.57
N PHE A 342 -2.40 30.52 -19.82
CA PHE A 342 -2.16 31.88 -19.32
C PHE A 342 -1.70 32.85 -20.42
N LYS A 343 -0.84 32.40 -21.35
CA LYS A 343 -0.47 33.19 -22.54
C LYS A 343 -1.68 33.51 -23.42
N LYS A 344 -2.60 32.57 -23.66
CA LYS A 344 -3.86 32.84 -24.38
C LYS A 344 -4.75 33.84 -23.63
N LEU A 345 -4.83 33.75 -22.30
CA LEU A 345 -5.61 34.69 -21.47
C LEU A 345 -5.07 36.13 -21.55
N CYS A 346 -3.75 36.32 -21.51
CA CYS A 346 -3.15 37.65 -21.55
C CYS A 346 -3.02 38.20 -23.00
N LYS A 347 -2.87 37.35 -24.04
CA LYS A 347 -2.77 37.77 -25.46
C LYS A 347 -4.08 38.29 -26.07
N LYS A 348 -5.25 37.85 -25.60
CA LYS A 348 -6.56 38.30 -26.13
C LYS A 348 -6.92 39.76 -25.79
N LYS A 349 -6.11 40.48 -25.00
CA LYS A 349 -6.48 41.80 -24.45
C LYS A 349 -5.55 42.92 -24.95
N LYS A 350 -6.10 43.80 -25.79
CA LYS A 350 -5.37 44.90 -26.44
C LYS A 350 -5.22 46.19 -25.58
N SER A 351 -5.83 46.28 -24.39
CA SER A 351 -5.81 47.53 -23.60
C SER A 351 -5.35 47.37 -22.14
N LYS A 352 -4.66 48.41 -21.62
CA LYS A 352 -4.16 48.51 -20.23
C LYS A 352 -5.27 48.33 -19.18
N LYS A 353 -6.48 48.84 -19.46
CA LYS A 353 -7.65 48.66 -18.57
C LYS A 353 -8.10 47.20 -18.48
N ALA A 354 -8.00 46.43 -19.58
CA ALA A 354 -8.45 45.05 -19.63
C ALA A 354 -7.50 44.06 -18.91
N CYS A 355 -6.20 44.41 -18.80
CA CYS A 355 -5.19 43.63 -18.09
C CYS A 355 -5.35 43.69 -16.55
N LYS A 356 -5.86 44.80 -16.00
CA LYS A 356 -6.06 44.96 -14.54
C LYS A 356 -7.22 44.10 -13.96
N LYS A 357 -8.12 43.59 -14.81
CA LYS A 357 -9.32 42.82 -14.41
C LYS A 357 -9.17 41.29 -14.50
N THR A 358 -8.02 40.75 -14.89
CA THR A 358 -7.86 39.28 -15.03
C THR A 358 -7.60 38.61 -13.68
N LYS A 359 -8.61 37.92 -13.16
CA LYS A 359 -8.52 37.05 -11.99
C LYS A 359 -8.80 35.59 -12.39
N SER A 360 -8.13 34.65 -11.74
CA SER A 360 -8.48 33.23 -11.74
C SER A 360 -8.39 32.76 -10.29
N GLY A 361 -9.46 32.18 -9.74
CA GLY A 361 -9.54 31.85 -8.31
C GLY A 361 -9.27 33.06 -7.40
N GLY A 362 -9.80 34.24 -7.75
CA GLY A 362 -9.61 35.48 -6.99
C GLY A 362 -8.25 36.18 -7.12
N LYS A 363 -7.21 35.49 -7.62
CA LYS A 363 -5.83 36.03 -7.76
C LYS A 363 -5.58 36.66 -9.13
N LYS A 364 -4.84 37.78 -9.18
CA LYS A 364 -4.44 38.45 -10.45
C LYS A 364 -3.43 37.58 -11.21
N VAL A 365 -3.71 37.26 -12.47
CA VAL A 365 -2.89 36.34 -13.29
C VAL A 365 -2.10 36.99 -14.43
N CYS A 366 -2.31 38.27 -14.71
CA CYS A 366 -1.51 39.04 -15.68
C CYS A 366 -0.99 40.35 -15.02
N LYS A 367 0.13 40.89 -15.51
CA LYS A 367 0.67 42.22 -15.18
C LYS A 367 0.99 43.02 -16.44
N VAL A 368 1.09 44.34 -16.32
CA VAL A 368 1.56 45.20 -17.40
C VAL A 368 3.08 45.36 -17.27
N LYS A 369 3.84 44.94 -18.29
CA LYS A 369 5.29 45.16 -18.38
C LYS A 369 5.58 45.85 -19.72
N LYS A 370 6.23 47.01 -19.69
CA LYS A 370 6.55 47.83 -20.89
C LYS A 370 5.34 48.04 -21.83
N GLY A 371 4.18 48.38 -21.26
CA GLY A 371 2.95 48.62 -22.03
C GLY A 371 2.22 47.36 -22.55
N LYS A 372 2.79 46.16 -22.40
CA LYS A 372 2.18 44.89 -22.83
C LYS A 372 1.61 44.10 -21.65
N CYS A 373 0.48 43.41 -21.86
CA CYS A 373 -0.09 42.51 -20.86
C CYS A 373 0.65 41.16 -20.92
N VAL A 374 1.32 40.79 -19.85
CA VAL A 374 2.12 39.55 -19.74
C VAL A 374 1.62 38.70 -18.56
N PRO A 375 1.79 37.38 -18.58
CA PRO A 375 1.55 36.53 -17.41
C PRO A 375 2.32 37.05 -16.19
N LYS A 376 1.71 36.94 -15.01
CA LYS A 376 2.31 37.46 -13.78
C LYS A 376 3.56 36.71 -13.37
#